data_AF-A0A6C0KJJ9-F1
#
_entry.id   AF-A0A6C0KJJ9-F1
#
_cell.length_a   1.000
_cell.length_b   1.000
_cell.length_c   1.000
_cell.angle_alpha   90.00
_cell.angle_beta   90.00
_cell.angle_gamma   90.00
#
_symmetry.space_group_name_H-M   'P 1'
#
loop_
_entity.id
_entity.type
_entity.pdbx_description
1 polymer ?
#
loop_
_entity_poly.entity_id
_entity_poly.type
_entity_poly.pdbx_seq_one_letter_code
_entity_poly.pdbx_strand_id
1 'polypeptide(L)'
;MEELDVCVNLKVLEKVEVGQKLITKGQYLNVEYDSIVPVGIRRWLRQDNRNEMLKKIRTSIDAAIELIDKLEDDDETPSGQIVLGCEYNLNYREYLSKSIQGLKNLKETYKDCTQTCAQIDVLIDTINGID
;
A
#
# COMPACT_ATOMS: atom_id res chain seq x y z
N MET A 1 4.01 7.72 -10.03
CA MET A 1 4.86 7.07 -9.00
C MET A 1 5.79 6.15 -9.77
N GLU A 2 7.09 6.11 -9.45
CA GLU A 2 8.01 5.22 -10.17
C GLU A 2 7.74 3.74 -9.81
N GLU A 3 8.08 2.81 -10.70
CA GLU A 3 7.83 1.37 -10.52
C GLU A 3 8.38 0.81 -9.19
N LEU A 4 9.61 1.21 -8.85
CA LEU A 4 10.27 0.80 -7.61
C LEU A 4 9.54 1.34 -6.38
N ASP A 5 9.02 2.57 -6.45
CA ASP A 5 8.30 3.20 -5.34
C ASP A 5 7.02 2.46 -5.00
N VAL A 6 6.30 2.02 -6.04
CA VAL A 6 5.10 1.20 -5.88
C VAL A 6 5.45 -0.08 -5.14
N CYS A 7 6.50 -0.80 -5.58
CA CYS A 7 6.93 -2.04 -4.93
C CYS A 7 7.35 -1.84 -3.47
N VAL A 8 8.12 -0.78 -3.18
CA VAL A 8 8.54 -0.47 -1.81
C VAL A 8 7.32 -0.20 -0.94
N ASN A 9 6.36 0.60 -1.43
CA ASN A 9 5.13 0.91 -0.68
C ASN A 9 4.28 -0.32 -0.41
N LEU A 10 4.11 -1.22 -1.38
CA LEU A 10 3.37 -2.48 -1.20
C LEU A 10 4.08 -3.41 -0.20
N LYS A 11 5.42 -3.51 -0.25
CA LYS A 11 6.20 -4.29 0.73
C LYS A 11 6.18 -3.69 2.13
N VAL A 12 6.10 -2.37 2.26
CA VAL A 12 5.90 -1.72 3.56
C VAL A 12 4.50 -2.06 4.08
N LEU A 13 3.48 -2.02 3.22
CA LEU A 13 2.11 -2.38 3.60
C LEU A 13 2.03 -3.82 4.10
N GLU A 14 2.63 -4.79 3.40
CA GLU A 14 2.70 -6.19 3.83
C GLU A 14 3.20 -6.34 5.28
N LYS A 15 4.16 -5.51 5.69
CA LYS A 15 4.83 -5.58 7.00
C LYS A 15 4.10 -4.84 8.12
N VAL A 16 2.97 -4.20 7.84
CA VAL A 16 2.22 -3.48 8.89
C VAL A 16 1.62 -4.47 9.86
N GLU A 17 1.90 -4.30 11.15
CA GLU A 17 1.34 -5.10 12.23
C GLU A 17 0.15 -4.39 12.91
N VAL A 18 -0.65 -5.16 13.66
CA VAL A 18 -1.77 -4.61 14.43
C VAL A 18 -1.26 -3.63 15.48
N GLY A 19 -1.89 -2.47 15.58
CA GLY A 19 -1.51 -1.38 16.49
C GLY A 19 -0.52 -0.38 15.90
N GLN A 20 0.12 -0.72 14.76
CA GLN A 20 1.03 0.19 14.08
C GLN A 20 0.28 1.18 13.20
N LYS A 21 0.79 2.41 13.14
CA LYS A 21 0.28 3.43 12.21
C LYS A 21 1.29 3.69 11.12
N LEU A 22 0.78 4.11 9.96
CA LEU A 22 1.62 4.48 8.83
C LEU A 22 1.92 5.98 8.85
N ILE A 23 3.16 6.31 8.47
CA ILE A 23 3.63 7.65 8.16
C ILE A 23 3.57 7.80 6.64
N THR A 24 2.93 8.87 6.18
CA THR A 24 2.67 9.07 4.74
C THR A 24 3.42 10.26 4.15
N LYS A 25 4.26 10.94 4.94
CA LYS A 25 5.18 11.96 4.44
C LYS A 25 6.28 11.39 3.54
N GLY A 26 6.62 12.15 2.49
CA GLY A 26 7.69 11.80 1.55
C GLY A 26 7.24 10.86 0.44
N GLN A 27 8.19 10.22 -0.23
CA GLN A 27 7.95 9.31 -1.36
C GLN A 27 7.37 7.96 -0.88
N TYR A 28 7.96 7.39 0.17
CA TYR A 28 7.58 6.06 0.67
C TYR A 28 6.55 6.08 1.80
N LEU A 29 5.79 5.00 1.93
CA LEU A 29 5.12 4.64 3.18
C LEU A 29 6.16 4.21 4.20
N ASN A 30 5.91 4.47 5.48
CA ASN A 30 6.75 3.95 6.55
C ASN A 30 5.90 3.59 7.78
N VAL A 31 6.38 2.64 8.57
CA VAL A 31 5.75 2.24 9.83
C VAL A 31 6.22 3.20 10.93
N GLU A 32 5.29 3.67 11.76
CA GLU A 32 5.62 4.52 12.91
C GLU A 32 6.46 3.71 13.92
N TYR A 33 7.73 4.06 14.06
CA TYR A 33 8.64 3.46 15.04
C TYR A 33 8.44 4.06 16.44
N ASP A 34 8.74 3.23 17.45
CA ASP A 34 8.80 3.67 18.84
C ASP A 34 9.92 4.68 19.02
N SER A 35 9.57 5.83 19.58
CA SER A 35 10.50 6.93 19.83
C SER A 35 10.33 7.43 21.25
N ILE A 36 11.44 7.90 21.81
CA ILE A 36 11.52 8.59 23.09
C ILE A 36 10.64 9.86 23.08
N VAL A 37 10.38 10.42 21.90
CA VAL A 37 9.51 11.61 21.75
C VAL A 37 8.03 11.21 21.83
N PRO A 38 7.24 11.84 22.72
CA PRO A 38 5.81 11.54 22.89
C PRO A 38 5.04 11.61 21.56
N VAL A 39 4.18 10.61 21.35
CA VAL A 39 3.39 10.41 20.12
C VAL A 39 2.54 11.63 19.77
N GLY A 40 1.94 12.31 20.76
CA GLY A 40 1.13 13.51 20.53
C GLY A 40 1.91 14.67 19.90
N ILE A 41 3.13 14.91 20.38
CA ILE A 41 4.01 15.99 19.88
C ILE A 41 4.49 15.66 18.46
N ARG A 42 4.93 14.42 18.23
CA ARG A 42 5.35 13.98 16.88
C ARG A 42 4.22 14.03 15.86
N ARG A 43 2.98 13.74 16.26
CA ARG A 43 1.81 13.75 15.38
C ARG A 43 1.32 15.17 15.09
N TRP A 44 1.36 16.06 16.08
CA TRP A 44 1.06 17.47 15.87
C TRP A 44 2.02 18.12 14.87
N LEU A 45 3.33 17.84 15.01
CA LEU A 45 4.36 18.33 14.09
C LEU A 45 4.23 17.75 12.67
N ARG A 46 3.66 16.54 12.54
CA ARG A 46 3.48 15.88 11.24
C ARG A 46 2.20 16.32 10.51
N GLN A 47 1.14 16.72 11.21
CA GLN A 47 -0.19 16.87 10.59
C GLN A 47 -0.63 15.64 9.76
N ASP A 48 -0.06 14.47 10.04
CA ASP A 48 -0.46 13.22 9.38
C ASP A 48 -1.89 12.92 9.82
N ASN A 49 -2.80 12.94 8.86
CA ASN A 49 -4.19 12.61 9.07
C ASN A 49 -4.51 11.26 8.39
N ARG A 50 -5.52 10.58 8.91
CA ARG A 50 -5.93 9.25 8.46
C ARG A 50 -6.35 9.20 6.98
N ASN A 51 -6.94 10.26 6.47
CA ASN A 51 -7.32 10.42 5.07
C ASN A 51 -6.09 10.52 4.17
N GLU A 52 -5.03 11.21 4.57
CA GLU A 52 -3.77 11.25 3.81
C GLU A 52 -3.12 9.86 3.76
N MET A 53 -3.23 9.09 4.85
CA MET A 53 -2.81 7.70 4.85
C MET A 53 -3.58 6.87 3.83
N LEU A 54 -4.90 6.88 3.89
CA LEU A 54 -5.74 6.13 2.97
C LEU A 54 -5.55 6.58 1.52
N LYS A 55 -5.37 7.88 1.29
CA LYS A 55 -5.10 8.44 -0.04
C LYS A 55 -3.80 7.91 -0.61
N LYS A 56 -2.71 7.90 0.18
CA LYS A 56 -1.41 7.41 -0.29
C LYS A 56 -1.41 5.90 -0.54
N ILE A 57 -2.08 5.13 0.32
CA ILE A 57 -2.29 3.69 0.12
C ILE A 57 -3.03 3.47 -1.20
N ARG A 58 -4.16 4.16 -1.40
CA ARG A 58 -4.95 4.08 -2.63
C ARG A 58 -4.10 4.42 -3.87
N THR A 59 -3.37 5.53 -3.85
CA THR A 59 -2.49 5.91 -4.97
C THR A 59 -1.42 4.84 -5.26
N SER A 60 -0.92 4.14 -4.24
CA SER A 60 0.06 3.06 -4.44
C SER A 60 -0.59 1.81 -5.06
N ILE A 61 -1.83 1.48 -4.65
CA ILE A 61 -2.61 0.37 -5.22
C ILE A 61 -3.01 0.70 -6.67
N ASP A 62 -3.61 1.86 -6.91
CA ASP A 62 -4.03 2.30 -8.25
C ASP A 62 -2.84 2.33 -9.23
N ALA A 63 -1.67 2.80 -8.78
CA ALA A 63 -0.45 2.78 -9.60
C ALA A 63 0.06 1.36 -9.89
N ALA A 64 -0.10 0.41 -8.96
CA ALA A 64 0.27 -0.99 -9.20
C ALA A 64 -0.66 -1.65 -10.21
N ILE A 65 -1.96 -1.34 -10.17
CA ILE A 65 -2.96 -1.82 -11.14
C ILE A 65 -2.66 -1.26 -12.52
N GLU A 66 -2.43 0.06 -12.63
CA GLU A 66 -2.07 0.70 -13.90
C GLU A 66 -0.80 0.11 -14.52
N LEU A 67 0.16 -0.32 -13.68
CA LEU A 67 1.35 -1.03 -14.15
C LEU A 67 1.01 -2.44 -14.65
N ILE A 68 0.13 -3.19 -13.98
CA ILE A 68 -0.32 -4.50 -14.46
C ILE A 68 -1.02 -4.37 -15.81
N ASP A 69 -1.97 -3.43 -15.95
CA ASP A 69 -2.72 -3.20 -17.18
C ASP A 69 -1.78 -2.88 -18.36
N LYS A 70 -0.79 -2.00 -18.15
CA LYS A 70 0.22 -1.67 -19.17
C LYS A 70 1.04 -2.88 -19.62
N LEU A 71 1.34 -3.81 -18.72
CA LEU A 71 2.09 -5.02 -19.04
C LEU A 71 1.24 -6.05 -19.79
N GLU A 72 -0.09 -5.98 -19.67
CA GLU A 72 -1.04 -6.85 -20.36
C GLU A 72 -1.43 -6.33 -21.75
N ASP A 73 -1.48 -5.01 -21.93
CA ASP A 73 -1.78 -4.36 -23.22
C ASP A 73 -0.61 -4.43 -24.24
N ASP A 74 0.62 -4.67 -23.79
CA ASP A 74 1.78 -4.86 -24.68
C ASP A 74 1.71 -6.25 -25.35
N ASP A 75 1.13 -6.27 -26.56
CA ASP A 75 0.93 -7.41 -27.49
C ASP A 75 2.18 -8.30 -27.76
N GLU A 76 3.38 -7.90 -27.34
CA GLU A 76 4.61 -8.67 -27.51
C GLU A 76 4.94 -9.60 -26.33
N THR A 77 4.17 -9.56 -25.24
CA THR A 77 4.52 -10.29 -24.01
C THR A 77 3.71 -11.58 -23.84
N PRO A 78 4.34 -12.77 -23.80
CA PRO A 78 3.61 -14.04 -23.68
C PRO A 78 2.79 -14.08 -22.38
N SER A 79 1.48 -14.26 -22.53
CA SER A 79 0.52 -14.38 -21.44
C SER A 79 1.00 -15.37 -20.39
N GLY A 80 1.14 -14.88 -19.15
CA GLY A 80 1.37 -15.72 -17.97
C GLY A 80 2.83 -15.92 -17.55
N GLN A 81 3.79 -15.23 -18.16
CA GLN A 81 5.18 -15.30 -17.72
C GLN A 81 5.69 -13.91 -17.35
N ILE A 82 5.97 -13.74 -16.05
CA ILE A 82 6.88 -12.76 -15.43
C ILE A 82 7.31 -11.68 -16.43
N VAL A 83 6.59 -10.56 -16.46
CA VAL A 83 6.98 -9.45 -17.32
C VAL A 83 8.20 -8.77 -16.69
N LEU A 84 9.37 -9.28 -17.09
CA LEU A 84 10.70 -8.75 -16.83
C LEU A 84 10.85 -7.42 -17.59
N GLY A 85 10.37 -6.34 -16.99
CA GLY A 85 10.44 -4.98 -17.53
C GLY A 85 11.47 -4.08 -16.85
N CYS A 86 12.35 -4.57 -15.98
CA CYS A 86 13.48 -3.83 -15.41
C CYS A 86 14.39 -4.80 -14.63
N GLU A 87 15.53 -4.33 -14.13
CA GLU A 87 16.61 -5.06 -13.42
C GLU A 87 16.17 -5.91 -12.21
N TYR A 88 14.86 -5.97 -11.91
CA TYR A 88 14.22 -6.67 -10.81
C TYR A 88 13.01 -7.48 -11.30
N ASN A 89 12.94 -8.74 -10.88
CA ASN A 89 11.83 -9.65 -11.14
C ASN A 89 10.65 -9.27 -10.20
N LEU A 90 9.87 -8.26 -10.58
CA LEU A 90 8.81 -7.67 -9.75
C LEU A 90 7.44 -8.27 -10.08
N ASN A 91 6.80 -8.86 -9.08
CA ASN A 91 5.46 -9.44 -9.21
C ASN A 91 4.44 -8.57 -8.48
N TYR A 92 3.84 -7.61 -9.19
CA TYR A 92 2.87 -6.66 -8.62
C TYR A 92 1.62 -7.34 -8.07
N ARG A 93 1.11 -8.38 -8.76
CA ARG A 93 -0.05 -9.18 -8.33
C ARG A 93 0.22 -9.84 -6.98
N GLU A 94 1.40 -10.44 -6.82
CA GLU A 94 1.83 -11.04 -5.55
C GLU A 94 2.01 -9.98 -4.45
N TYR A 95 2.62 -8.84 -4.76
CA TYR A 95 2.80 -7.76 -3.77
C TYR A 95 1.47 -7.15 -3.32
N LEU A 96 0.51 -6.98 -4.22
CA LEU A 96 -0.85 -6.55 -3.90
C LEU A 96 -1.54 -7.58 -3.01
N SER A 97 -1.49 -8.87 -3.38
CA SER A 97 -2.06 -9.96 -2.59
C SER A 97 -1.51 -9.98 -1.15
N LYS A 98 -0.18 -9.87 -1.00
CA LYS A 98 0.49 -9.81 0.31
C LYS A 98 0.13 -8.55 1.10
N SER A 99 -0.04 -7.41 0.43
CA SER A 99 -0.41 -6.15 1.08
C SER A 99 -1.79 -6.21 1.76
N ILE A 100 -2.69 -7.11 1.33
CA ILE A 100 -4.00 -7.33 1.97
C ILE A 100 -3.85 -7.66 3.46
N GLN A 101 -2.81 -8.42 3.84
CA GLN A 101 -2.58 -8.72 5.26
C GLN A 101 -2.30 -7.45 6.07
N GLY A 102 -1.50 -6.54 5.52
CA GLY A 102 -1.26 -5.22 6.08
C GLY A 102 -2.52 -4.37 6.20
N LEU A 103 -3.37 -4.37 5.17
CA LEU A 103 -4.67 -3.68 5.18
C LEU A 103 -5.59 -4.23 6.26
N LYS A 104 -5.65 -5.56 6.44
CA LYS A 104 -6.41 -6.19 7.54
C LYS A 104 -5.88 -5.78 8.91
N ASN A 105 -4.56 -5.70 9.07
CA ASN A 105 -3.93 -5.24 10.32
C ASN A 105 -4.23 -3.76 10.61
N LEU A 106 -4.23 -2.90 9.57
CA LEU A 106 -4.68 -1.51 9.69
C LEU A 106 -6.15 -1.42 10.05
N LYS A 107 -7.01 -2.26 9.45
CA LYS A 107 -8.44 -2.33 9.77
C LYS A 107 -8.66 -2.63 11.26
N GLU A 108 -7.95 -3.63 11.80
CA GLU A 108 -8.02 -3.94 13.24
C GLU A 108 -7.50 -2.77 14.09
N THR A 109 -6.43 -2.11 13.66
CA THR A 109 -5.87 -0.92 14.33
C THR A 109 -6.86 0.24 14.41
N TYR A 110 -7.75 0.36 13.42
CA TYR A 110 -8.76 1.41 13.34
C TYR A 110 -10.19 0.89 13.55
N LYS A 111 -10.38 -0.27 14.20
CA LYS A 111 -11.69 -0.94 14.34
C LYS A 111 -12.80 -0.06 14.89
N ASP A 112 -12.47 0.91 15.74
CA ASP A 112 -13.43 1.84 16.34
C ASP A 112 -13.89 2.94 15.37
N CYS A 113 -13.34 2.99 14.15
CA CYS A 113 -13.72 3.96 13.13
C CYS A 113 -14.33 3.29 11.89
N THR A 114 -15.67 3.25 11.87
CA THR A 114 -16.46 2.65 10.78
C THR A 114 -16.10 3.17 9.39
N GLN A 115 -15.95 4.49 9.23
CA GLN A 115 -15.60 5.09 7.94
C GLN A 115 -14.24 4.57 7.42
N THR A 116 -13.24 4.47 8.30
CA THR A 116 -11.92 3.98 7.94
C THR A 116 -11.95 2.51 7.60
N CYS A 117 -12.65 1.71 8.39
CA CYS A 117 -12.84 0.28 8.10
C CYS A 117 -13.48 0.08 6.73
N ALA A 118 -14.55 0.83 6.42
CA ALA A 118 -15.22 0.76 5.12
C ALA A 118 -14.29 1.17 3.95
N GLN A 119 -13.48 2.21 4.13
CA GLN A 119 -12.49 2.61 3.10
C GLN A 119 -11.43 1.54 2.89
N ILE A 120 -10.96 0.88 3.95
CA ILE A 120 -10.01 -0.23 3.85
C ILE A 120 -10.66 -1.44 3.16
N ASP A 121 -11.92 -1.73 3.46
CA ASP A 121 -12.66 -2.83 2.81
C ASP A 121 -12.77 -2.61 1.31
N VAL A 122 -13.11 -1.40 0.86
CA VAL A 122 -13.12 -1.06 -0.57
C VAL A 122 -11.74 -1.25 -1.22
N LEU A 123 -10.64 -0.93 -0.52
CA LEU A 123 -9.29 -1.17 -1.05
C LEU A 123 -8.97 -2.66 -1.17
N ILE A 124 -9.39 -3.47 -0.19
CA ILE A 124 -9.23 -4.93 -0.24
C ILE A 124 -10.04 -5.53 -1.39
N ASP A 125 -11.30 -5.10 -1.54
CA ASP A 125 -12.18 -5.57 -2.62
C ASP A 125 -11.62 -5.17 -3.99
N THR A 126 -11.05 -3.96 -4.11
CA THR A 126 -10.34 -3.51 -5.32
C THR A 126 -9.22 -4.47 -5.69
N ILE A 127 -8.40 -4.88 -4.70
CA ILE A 127 -7.29 -5.81 -4.94
C ILE A 127 -7.80 -7.21 -5.33
N ASN A 128 -8.84 -7.70 -4.64
CA ASN A 128 -9.41 -9.02 -4.93
C ASN A 128 -10.11 -9.09 -6.29
N GLY A 129 -10.53 -7.95 -6.86
CA GLY A 129 -11.13 -7.87 -8.19
C GLY A 129 -10.12 -7.92 -9.34
N ILE A 130 -8.82 -7.94 -9.04
CA ILE A 130 -7.75 -8.11 -10.03
C ILE A 130 -7.52 -9.62 -10.19
N ASP A 131 -8.31 -10.26 -11.06
CA ASP A 131 -8.12 -11.65 -11.48
C ASP A 131 -6.84 -11.80 -12.34
#